data_AF-A0A534QUJ9-F1
#
_entry.id   AF-A0A534QUJ9-F1
#
_cell.length_a   1.000
_cell.length_b   1.000
_cell.length_c   1.000
_cell.angle_alpha   90.00
_cell.angle_beta   90.00
_cell.angle_gamma   90.00
#
_symmetry.space_group_name_H-M   'P 1'
#
loop_
_entity.id
_entity.type
_entity.pdbx_description
1 polymer ?
#
loop_
_entity_poly.entity_id
_entity_poly.type
_entity_poly.pdbx_seq_one_letter_code
_entity_poly.pdbx_strand_id
1 'polypeptide(L)'
;MTSAPSGGTPAKRPEDGRQRRIRPQPWWLTFLVVMALNWALMRVLAPEPSYVNIPYTLFKEQVQAGNVDEVTSQGDAIQGTFKKEVTYPHEGPTKHTALRFKTLLPAFAN
;
A
#
# COMPACT_ATOMS: atom_id res chain seq x y z
N MET A 1 87.72 13.56 22.76
CA MET A 1 86.70 12.49 22.68
C MET A 1 85.76 12.63 23.87
N THR A 2 84.47 12.37 23.64
CA THR A 2 83.36 12.29 24.62
C THR A 2 82.53 13.55 24.81
N SER A 3 81.47 13.57 24.00
CA SER A 3 80.27 14.41 23.97
C SER A 3 79.30 14.11 25.12
N ALA A 4 78.56 15.14 25.53
CA ALA A 4 77.54 15.13 26.57
C ALA A 4 76.30 14.26 26.24
N PRO A 5 75.62 13.65 27.24
CA PRO A 5 74.28 13.13 27.08
C PRO A 5 73.31 13.84 28.04
N SER A 6 72.53 14.81 27.55
CA SER A 6 71.29 15.19 28.24
C SER A 6 70.39 15.94 27.26
N GLY A 7 69.69 15.18 26.43
CA GLY A 7 68.61 15.68 25.60
C GLY A 7 67.35 14.97 26.04
N GLY A 8 66.63 15.57 26.97
CA GLY A 8 65.37 15.06 27.48
C GLY A 8 64.36 14.86 26.36
N THR A 9 63.59 13.79 26.47
CA THR A 9 62.38 13.57 25.68
C THR A 9 61.21 14.19 26.43
N PRO A 10 60.53 15.23 25.90
CA PRO A 10 59.13 15.45 26.21
C PRO A 10 58.31 14.78 25.11
N ALA A 11 57.53 13.80 25.53
CA ALA A 11 56.54 13.11 24.74
C ALA A 11 55.76 14.08 23.85
N LYS A 12 55.74 13.83 22.54
CA LYS A 12 54.74 14.42 21.64
C LYS A 12 53.37 13.94 22.12
N ARG A 13 52.65 14.86 22.75
CA ARG A 13 51.27 14.74 23.19
C ARG A 13 50.44 14.21 22.02
N PRO A 14 49.60 13.17 22.21
CA PRO A 14 48.68 12.77 21.16
C PRO A 14 47.77 13.97 20.87
N GLU A 15 47.79 14.40 19.61
CA GLU A 15 46.83 15.34 19.05
C GLU A 15 45.44 14.83 19.44
N ASP A 16 44.75 15.60 20.30
CA ASP A 16 43.33 15.43 20.60
C ASP A 16 42.57 15.70 19.30
N GLY A 17 42.49 14.66 18.48
CA GLY A 17 41.55 14.55 17.39
C GLY A 17 40.17 14.62 18.01
N ARG A 18 39.65 15.84 18.16
CA ARG A 18 38.25 16.11 18.48
C ARG A 18 37.45 15.53 17.34
N GLN A 19 37.23 14.21 17.41
CA GLN A 19 36.32 13.47 16.57
C GLN A 19 35.02 14.22 16.69
N ARG A 20 34.71 15.03 15.67
CA ARG A 20 33.36 15.54 15.46
C ARG A 20 32.54 14.27 15.36
N ARG A 21 31.96 13.84 16.49
CA ARG A 21 30.93 12.81 16.54
C ARG A 21 29.83 13.38 15.66
N ILE A 22 29.86 13.00 14.39
CA ILE A 22 28.75 13.22 13.47
C ILE A 22 27.63 12.44 14.13
N ARG A 23 26.80 13.15 14.91
CA ARG A 23 25.60 12.56 15.49
C ARG A 23 24.81 12.08 14.27
N PRO A 24 24.52 10.78 14.13
CA PRO A 24 23.72 10.30 13.02
C PRO A 24 22.37 10.99 13.13
N GLN A 25 22.17 12.02 12.32
CA GLN A 25 20.94 12.78 12.30
C GLN A 25 19.85 11.80 11.87
N PRO A 26 18.67 11.76 12.51
CA PRO A 26 17.65 10.75 12.25
C PRO A 26 16.91 11.03 10.94
N TRP A 27 17.62 11.28 9.84
CA TRP A 27 17.07 11.50 8.50
C TRP A 27 16.23 10.30 8.03
N TRP A 28 16.60 9.09 8.47
CA TRP A 28 15.82 7.87 8.27
C TRP A 28 14.45 7.92 8.96
N LEU A 29 14.35 8.64 10.10
CA LEU A 29 13.10 8.82 10.84
C LEU A 29 12.18 9.78 10.08
N THR A 30 12.72 10.88 9.54
CA THR A 30 11.95 11.77 8.66
C THR A 30 11.48 11.05 7.41
N PHE A 31 12.32 10.21 6.81
CA PHE A 31 11.94 9.36 5.68
C PHE A 31 10.79 8.40 6.04
N LEU A 32 10.88 7.72 7.20
CA LEU A 32 9.81 6.84 7.68
C LEU A 32 8.50 7.60 7.91
N VAL A 33 8.55 8.80 8.48
CA VAL A 33 7.35 9.63 8.69
C VAL A 33 6.71 10.02 7.36
N VAL A 34 7.50 10.48 6.40
CA VAL A 34 7.00 10.84 5.05
C VAL A 34 6.43 9.61 4.34
N MET A 35 7.08 8.45 4.45
CA MET A 35 6.60 7.19 3.89
C MET A 35 5.27 6.77 4.51
N ALA A 36 5.16 6.80 5.84
CA ALA A 36 3.94 6.43 6.55
C ALA A 36 2.79 7.39 6.21
N LEU A 37 3.07 8.69 6.10
CA LEU A 37 2.10 9.69 5.67
C LEU A 37 1.63 9.42 4.24
N ASN A 38 2.54 9.18 3.30
CA ASN A 38 2.20 8.84 1.92
C ASN A 38 1.36 7.56 1.83
N TRP A 39 1.73 6.51 2.57
CA TRP A 39 0.96 5.27 2.65
C TRP A 39 -0.44 5.48 3.23
N ALA A 40 -0.56 6.27 4.30
CA ALA A 40 -1.86 6.61 4.88
C ALA A 40 -2.75 7.39 3.90
N LEU A 41 -2.18 8.34 3.15
CA LEU A 41 -2.88 9.08 2.10
C LEU A 41 -3.39 8.15 1.00
N MET A 42 -2.56 7.21 0.53
CA MET A 42 -2.99 6.20 -0.45
C MET A 42 -4.12 5.31 0.10
N ARG A 43 -4.04 4.90 1.37
CA ARG A 43 -5.09 4.06 1.98
C ARG A 43 -6.43 4.78 2.10
N VAL A 44 -6.41 6.10 2.35
CA VAL A 44 -7.64 6.91 2.46
C VAL A 44 -8.24 7.24 1.10
N LEU A 45 -7.39 7.54 0.09
CA LEU A 45 -7.83 7.94 -1.24
C LEU A 45 -8.13 6.76 -2.17
N ALA A 46 -7.49 5.60 -1.95
CA ALA A 46 -7.69 4.37 -2.70
C ALA A 46 -8.18 3.24 -1.76
N PRO A 47 -9.41 3.33 -1.22
CA PRO A 47 -10.01 2.20 -0.53
C PRO A 47 -10.01 1.00 -1.48
N GLU A 48 -9.50 -0.15 -1.01
CA GLU A 48 -9.44 -1.36 -1.82
C GLU A 48 -10.83 -1.66 -2.40
N PRO A 49 -10.96 -1.71 -3.74
CA PRO A 49 -12.24 -2.01 -4.34
C PRO A 49 -12.61 -3.45 -4.01
N SER A 50 -13.56 -3.63 -3.10
CA SER A 50 -14.18 -4.91 -2.81
C SER A 50 -15.06 -5.31 -3.99
N TYR A 51 -14.54 -6.15 -4.87
CA TYR A 51 -15.32 -6.76 -5.96
C TYR A 51 -15.99 -8.02 -5.45
N VAL A 52 -17.32 -8.09 -5.54
CA VAL A 52 -18.05 -9.34 -5.32
C VAL A 52 -18.30 -10.01 -6.65
N ASN A 53 -17.91 -11.28 -6.74
CA ASN A 53 -18.19 -12.09 -7.92
C ASN A 53 -19.65 -12.53 -7.86
N ILE A 54 -20.47 -12.00 -8.77
CA ILE A 54 -21.90 -12.28 -8.82
C ILE A 54 -22.26 -13.07 -10.08
N PRO A 55 -23.20 -14.03 -9.96
CA PRO A 55 -23.82 -14.64 -11.12
C PRO A 55 -24.47 -13.62 -12.05
N TYR A 56 -24.43 -13.90 -13.35
CA TYR A 56 -25.01 -13.05 -14.39
C TYR A 56 -26.53 -12.83 -14.23
N THR A 57 -27.25 -13.79 -13.64
CA THR A 57 -28.68 -13.66 -13.33
C THR A 57 -28.95 -12.55 -12.32
N LEU A 58 -28.17 -12.48 -11.24
CA LEU A 58 -28.29 -11.41 -10.27
C LEU A 58 -27.89 -10.05 -10.84
N PHE A 59 -26.86 -10.02 -11.68
CA PHE A 59 -26.53 -8.81 -12.42
C PHE A 59 -27.74 -8.31 -13.23
N LYS A 60 -28.39 -9.19 -14.01
CA LYS A 60 -29.60 -8.84 -14.77
C LYS A 60 -30.73 -8.34 -13.89
N GLU A 61 -30.98 -8.96 -12.75
CA GLU A 61 -31.99 -8.49 -11.77
C GLU A 61 -31.66 -7.08 -11.26
N GLN A 62 -30.39 -6.82 -10.91
CA GLN A 62 -29.95 -5.52 -10.43
C GLN A 62 -29.99 -4.44 -11.54
N VAL A 63 -29.74 -4.81 -12.80
CA VAL A 63 -29.91 -3.93 -13.96
C VAL A 63 -31.39 -3.56 -14.14
N GLN A 64 -32.30 -4.55 -14.10
CA GLN A 64 -33.75 -4.31 -14.20
C GLN A 64 -34.27 -3.47 -13.03
N ALA A 65 -33.72 -3.64 -11.84
CA ALA A 65 -34.03 -2.84 -10.66
C ALA A 65 -33.43 -1.42 -10.70
N GLY A 66 -32.63 -1.08 -11.73
CA GLY A 66 -31.99 0.23 -11.87
C GLY A 66 -30.87 0.51 -10.87
N ASN A 67 -30.37 -0.53 -10.19
CA ASN A 67 -29.33 -0.43 -9.15
C ASN A 67 -27.91 -0.46 -9.72
N VAL A 68 -27.73 -0.34 -11.03
CA VAL A 68 -26.41 -0.27 -11.66
C VAL A 68 -26.06 1.17 -11.98
N ASP A 69 -24.88 1.61 -11.55
CA ASP A 69 -24.37 2.97 -11.75
C ASP A 69 -23.45 3.04 -12.96
N GLU A 70 -22.42 2.19 -12.99
CA GLU A 70 -21.43 2.14 -14.05
C GLU A 70 -21.13 0.69 -14.43
N VAL A 71 -20.95 0.45 -15.73
CA VAL A 71 -20.55 -0.86 -16.26
C VAL A 71 -19.36 -0.65 -17.19
N THR A 72 -18.29 -1.37 -16.91
CA THR A 72 -17.08 -1.45 -17.72
C THR A 72 -16.86 -2.89 -18.17
N SER A 73 -16.71 -3.09 -19.48
CA SER A 73 -16.33 -4.39 -20.02
C SER A 73 -14.81 -4.52 -20.04
N GLN A 74 -14.25 -5.51 -19.34
CA GLN A 74 -12.84 -5.92 -19.42
C GLN A 74 -12.72 -7.28 -20.10
N GLY A 75 -12.50 -7.29 -21.42
CA GLY A 75 -12.40 -8.52 -22.20
C GLY A 75 -13.67 -9.36 -22.09
N ASP A 76 -13.55 -10.58 -21.55
CA ASP A 76 -14.67 -11.51 -21.34
C ASP A 76 -15.42 -11.32 -20.01
N ALA A 77 -14.93 -10.40 -19.16
CA ALA A 77 -15.54 -10.07 -17.88
C ALA A 77 -16.23 -8.70 -17.93
N ILE A 78 -17.41 -8.61 -17.32
CA ILE A 78 -18.07 -7.33 -17.05
C ILE A 78 -17.82 -6.99 -15.58
N GLN A 79 -17.31 -5.80 -15.33
CA GLN A 79 -17.17 -5.24 -13.99
C GLN A 79 -17.94 -3.93 -13.89
N GLY A 80 -18.43 -3.60 -12.72
CA GLY A 80 -19.21 -2.38 -12.57
C GLY A 80 -19.45 -2.02 -11.12
N THR A 81 -20.17 -0.92 -10.94
CA THR A 81 -20.55 -0.42 -9.62
C THR A 81 -22.07 -0.36 -9.54
N PHE A 82 -22.60 -0.81 -8.42
CA PHE A 82 -23.99 -0.66 -8.01
C PHE A 82 -24.20 0.68 -7.32
N LYS A 83 -25.41 1.24 -7.44
CA LYS A 83 -25.83 2.45 -6.73
C LYS A 83 -26.03 2.20 -5.24
N LYS A 84 -26.49 1.00 -4.89
CA LYS A 84 -26.70 0.53 -3.51
C LYS A 84 -25.94 -0.76 -3.31
N GLU A 85 -25.38 -0.91 -2.11
CA GLU A 85 -24.68 -2.10 -1.68
C GLU A 85 -25.54 -3.37 -1.87
N VAL A 86 -24.97 -4.37 -2.53
CA VAL A 86 -25.62 -5.68 -2.73
C VAL A 86 -24.87 -6.73 -1.90
N THR A 87 -25.61 -7.46 -1.08
CA THR A 87 -25.09 -8.58 -0.30
C THR A 87 -25.29 -9.90 -1.05
N TYR A 88 -24.20 -10.61 -1.34
CA TYR A 88 -24.24 -11.93 -1.97
C TYR A 88 -23.24 -12.90 -1.34
N PRO A 89 -23.59 -14.18 -1.20
CA PRO A 89 -24.93 -14.78 -1.26
C PRO A 89 -25.88 -14.23 -0.17
N HIS A 90 -27.19 -14.17 -0.48
CA HIS A 90 -28.23 -13.73 0.46
C HIS A 90 -28.33 -14.66 1.68
N GLU A 91 -28.07 -15.95 1.45
CA GLU A 91 -28.02 -17.00 2.46
C GLU A 91 -26.72 -17.80 2.34
N GLY A 92 -26.00 -17.93 3.45
CA GLY A 92 -24.72 -18.62 3.53
C GLY A 92 -23.81 -18.05 4.63
N PRO A 93 -22.78 -18.79 5.07
CA PRO A 93 -21.85 -18.36 6.12
C PRO A 93 -20.94 -17.19 5.69
N THR A 94 -20.81 -16.94 4.38
CA THR A 94 -19.94 -15.91 3.81
C THR A 94 -20.78 -14.88 3.04
N LYS A 95 -21.29 -13.86 3.74
CA LYS A 95 -21.99 -12.73 3.12
C LYS A 95 -20.99 -11.67 2.71
N HIS A 96 -20.94 -11.34 1.42
CA HIS A 96 -20.11 -10.25 0.93
C HIS A 96 -21.00 -9.12 0.46
N THR A 97 -20.90 -7.98 1.14
CA THR A 97 -21.55 -6.74 0.73
C THR A 97 -20.55 -5.92 -0.08
N ALA A 98 -20.91 -5.59 -1.31
CA ALA A 98 -20.09 -4.70 -2.12
C ALA A 98 -20.91 -3.75 -2.96
N LEU A 99 -20.32 -2.58 -3.18
CA LEU A 99 -20.74 -1.63 -4.20
C LEU A 99 -20.25 -2.06 -5.58
N ARG A 100 -19.18 -2.85 -5.69
CA ARG A 100 -18.62 -3.25 -6.99
C ARG A 100 -18.86 -4.72 -7.26
N PHE A 101 -19.22 -5.03 -8.50
CA PHE A 101 -19.43 -6.38 -8.95
C PHE A 101 -18.50 -6.74 -10.09
N LYS A 102 -18.21 -8.03 -10.19
CA LYS A 102 -17.59 -8.65 -11.35
C LYS A 102 -18.45 -9.84 -11.74
N THR A 103 -18.75 -9.95 -13.03
CA THR A 103 -19.47 -11.09 -13.60
C THR A 103 -18.79 -11.51 -14.89
N LEU A 104 -18.86 -12.80 -15.21
CA LEU A 104 -18.27 -13.36 -16.41
C LEU A 104 -19.38 -13.62 -17.42
N LEU A 105 -19.16 -13.29 -18.69
CA LEU A 105 -20.05 -13.78 -19.73
C LEU A 105 -19.90 -15.32 -19.76
N PRO A 106 -20.98 -16.08 -19.65
CA PRO A 106 -20.90 -17.52 -19.87
C PRO A 106 -20.41 -17.78 -21.30
N ALA A 107 -19.38 -18.62 -21.44
CA ALA A 107 -19.02 -19.20 -22.71
C ALA A 107 -20.13 -20.19 -23.10
N PHE A 108 -21.03 -19.75 -23.97
CA PHE A 108 -22.03 -20.64 -24.52
C PHE A 108 -21.38 -21.48 -25.63
N ALA A 109 -21.20 -22.77 -25.33
CA ALA A 109 -20.86 -23.87 -26.24
C ALA A 109 -19.40 -23.97 -26.77
N ASN A 110 -18.82 -25.15 -26.53
CA ASN A 110 -17.93 -25.87 -27.44
C ASN A 110 -18.68 -27.12 -27.90
#